data_AF-A0A8H6GN68-F1
#
_entry.id   AF-A0A8H6GN68-F1
#
_cell.length_a   1.000
_cell.length_b   1.000
_cell.length_c   1.000
_cell.angle_alpha   90.00
_cell.angle_beta   90.00
_cell.angle_gamma   90.00
#
_symmetry.space_group_name_H-M   'P 1'
#
loop_
_entity.id
_entity.type
_entity.pdbx_description
1 polymer ?
#
loop_
_entity_poly.entity_id
_entity_poly.type
_entity_poly.pdbx_seq_one_letter_code
_entity_poly.pdbx_strand_id
1 'polypeptide(L)'
;MTQRNPSPVEKILQRTDISPQYRAALEVKLAFHNQHNAIAFQPGVVAKHRADLKAIFEEVVEHRRQSGSYEDYDEWTFGSDIGPTILDSHLLPFTLRCMEVGNDDLVPLELQRWAKVKEKSPSWQKVMHGKPTTYHPSMGPVAEMSEMMTL
;
A
#
# COMPACT_ATOMS: atom_id res chain seq x y z
N MET A 1 -0.62 -5.92 -28.46
CA MET A 1 0.75 -5.48 -28.14
C MET A 1 0.89 -5.44 -26.63
N THR A 2 1.87 -6.14 -26.07
CA THR A 2 2.11 -6.13 -24.61
C THR A 2 2.55 -4.73 -24.20
N GLN A 3 1.70 -4.00 -23.49
CA GLN A 3 1.99 -2.63 -23.07
C GLN A 3 2.99 -2.69 -21.92
N ARG A 4 4.24 -2.32 -22.21
CA ARG A 4 5.30 -2.23 -21.22
C ARG A 4 5.21 -0.88 -20.51
N ASN A 5 5.30 -0.87 -19.18
CA ASN A 5 5.38 0.39 -18.43
C ASN A 5 6.72 1.08 -18.72
N PRO A 6 6.75 2.27 -19.34
CA PRO A 6 8.02 2.94 -19.66
C PRO A 6 8.73 3.41 -18.39
N SER A 7 10.06 3.45 -18.43
CA SER A 7 10.85 4.01 -17.32
C SER A 7 11.14 5.48 -17.59
N PRO A 8 10.87 6.40 -16.63
CA PRO A 8 11.29 7.80 -16.77
C PRO A 8 12.81 7.98 -16.99
N VAL A 9 13.59 6.97 -16.58
CA VAL A 9 15.05 6.94 -16.74
C VAL A 9 15.49 6.92 -18.20
N GLU A 10 14.69 6.34 -19.11
CA GLU A 10 15.02 6.27 -20.54
C GLU A 10 15.27 7.66 -21.13
N LYS A 11 14.46 8.65 -20.74
CA LYS A 11 14.62 10.05 -21.17
C LYS A 11 15.87 10.69 -20.57
N ILE A 12 16.22 10.36 -19.32
CA ILE A 12 17.40 10.94 -18.65
C ILE A 12 18.68 10.40 -19.29
N LEU A 13 18.72 9.12 -19.66
CA LEU A 13 19.89 8.50 -20.30
C LEU A 13 20.21 9.07 -21.70
N GLN A 14 19.24 9.70 -22.37
CA GLN A 14 19.46 10.40 -23.64
C GLN A 14 20.27 11.69 -23.49
N ARG A 15 20.36 12.24 -22.27
CA ARG A 15 21.15 13.44 -22.00
C ARG A 15 22.65 13.15 -22.11
N THR A 16 23.41 14.07 -22.68
CA THR A 16 24.87 13.98 -22.82
C THR A 16 25.63 14.69 -21.70
N ASP A 17 24.95 15.46 -20.85
CA ASP A 17 25.50 16.30 -19.80
C ASP A 17 25.53 15.64 -18.40
N ILE A 18 25.34 14.31 -18.33
CA ILE A 18 25.35 13.56 -17.07
C ILE A 18 26.71 12.90 -16.81
N SER A 19 27.12 12.81 -15.54
CA SER A 19 28.38 12.17 -15.17
C SER A 19 28.37 10.66 -15.47
N PRO A 20 29.55 10.04 -15.71
CA PRO A 20 29.65 8.60 -15.94
C PRO A 20 29.06 7.76 -14.81
N GLN A 21 29.29 8.14 -13.56
CA GLN A 21 28.78 7.42 -12.38
C GLN A 21 27.25 7.50 -12.30
N TYR A 22 26.68 8.69 -12.59
CA TYR A 22 25.23 8.84 -12.58
C TYR A 22 24.58 8.05 -13.73
N ARG A 23 25.21 8.04 -14.92
CA ARG A 23 24.77 7.20 -16.04
C ARG A 23 24.74 5.72 -15.67
N ALA A 24 25.81 5.19 -15.08
CA ALA A 24 25.86 3.79 -14.65
C ALA A 24 24.74 3.45 -13.64
N ALA A 25 24.49 4.32 -12.67
CA ALA A 25 23.40 4.13 -11.71
C ALA A 25 22.01 4.13 -12.39
N LEU A 26 21.81 4.99 -13.39
CA LEU A 26 20.58 5.04 -14.17
C LEU A 26 20.39 3.78 -15.03
N GLU A 27 21.46 3.24 -15.63
CA GLU A 27 21.41 1.99 -16.39
C GLU A 27 21.03 0.80 -15.50
N VAL A 28 21.59 0.71 -14.29
CA VAL A 28 21.19 -0.30 -13.28
C VAL A 28 19.71 -0.14 -12.93
N LYS A 29 19.25 1.09 -12.68
CA LYS A 29 17.84 1.37 -12.38
C LYS A 29 16.92 0.99 -13.54
N LEU A 30 17.34 1.24 -14.79
CA LEU A 30 16.58 0.87 -15.98
C LEU A 30 16.50 -0.65 -16.14
N ALA A 31 17.61 -1.37 -15.92
CA ALA A 31 17.62 -2.83 -15.97
C ALA A 31 16.65 -3.44 -14.95
N PHE A 32 16.70 -2.95 -13.69
CA PHE A 32 15.76 -3.38 -12.65
C PHE A 32 14.31 -3.10 -13.03
N HIS A 33 14.00 -1.89 -13.53
CA HIS A 33 12.66 -1.53 -13.98
C HIS A 33 12.18 -2.47 -15.10
N ASN A 34 13.03 -2.78 -16.06
CA ASN A 34 12.67 -3.61 -17.21
C ASN A 34 12.37 -5.06 -16.82
N GLN A 35 13.05 -5.55 -15.79
CA GLN A 35 12.82 -6.89 -15.26
C GLN A 35 11.55 -6.97 -14.39
N HIS A 36 11.22 -5.92 -13.64
CA HIS A 36 10.15 -5.97 -12.63
C HIS A 36 8.96 -5.07 -12.99
N ASN A 37 9.17 -3.76 -13.05
CA ASN A 37 8.10 -2.76 -13.15
C ASN A 37 7.49 -2.67 -14.56
N ALA A 38 8.28 -2.97 -15.57
CA ALA A 38 7.90 -2.94 -16.98
C ALA A 38 6.77 -3.94 -17.29
N ILE A 39 6.73 -5.05 -16.55
CA ILE A 39 5.75 -6.12 -16.73
C ILE A 39 4.67 -6.15 -15.64
N ALA A 40 4.77 -5.30 -14.61
CA ALA A 40 3.91 -5.32 -13.44
C ALA A 40 2.41 -5.14 -13.78
N PHE A 41 2.10 -4.41 -14.84
CA PHE A 41 0.72 -4.17 -15.29
C PHE A 41 0.25 -5.10 -16.41
N GLN A 42 1.01 -6.16 -16.72
CA GLN A 42 0.52 -7.17 -17.64
C GLN A 42 -0.71 -7.86 -17.04
N PRO A 43 -1.75 -8.17 -17.85
CA PRO A 43 -3.00 -8.72 -17.33
C PRO A 43 -2.83 -9.97 -16.46
N GLY A 44 -1.92 -10.88 -16.83
CA GLY A 44 -1.64 -12.08 -16.04
C GLY A 44 -0.98 -11.80 -14.69
N VAL A 45 -0.11 -10.80 -14.61
CA VAL A 45 0.55 -10.37 -13.37
C VAL A 45 -0.47 -9.71 -12.44
N VAL A 46 -1.30 -8.81 -12.99
CA VAL A 46 -2.39 -8.16 -12.24
C VAL A 46 -3.39 -9.19 -11.72
N ALA A 47 -3.80 -10.14 -12.57
CA ALA A 47 -4.73 -11.19 -12.17
C ALA A 47 -4.16 -12.06 -11.04
N LYS A 48 -2.88 -12.45 -11.13
CA LYS A 48 -2.19 -13.19 -10.07
C LYS A 48 -2.18 -12.40 -8.76
N HIS A 49 -1.76 -11.13 -8.78
CA HIS A 49 -1.71 -10.32 -7.57
C HIS A 49 -3.08 -10.07 -6.94
N ARG A 50 -4.13 -9.95 -7.77
CA ARG A 50 -5.52 -9.89 -7.26
C ARG A 50 -5.94 -11.19 -6.58
N ALA A 51 -5.55 -12.34 -7.12
CA ALA A 51 -5.83 -13.64 -6.49
C ALA A 51 -5.05 -13.82 -5.18
N ASP A 52 -3.74 -13.51 -5.19
CA ASP A 52 -2.89 -13.57 -4.00
C ASP A 52 -3.44 -12.66 -2.88
N LEU A 53 -3.88 -11.45 -3.22
CA LEU A 53 -4.49 -10.50 -2.28
C LEU A 53 -5.75 -11.07 -1.62
N LYS A 54 -6.65 -11.66 -2.42
CA LYS A 54 -7.88 -12.26 -1.89
C LYS A 54 -7.58 -13.39 -0.93
N ALA A 55 -6.63 -14.27 -1.27
CA ALA A 55 -6.22 -15.37 -0.40
C ALA A 55 -5.66 -14.88 0.94
N ILE A 56 -4.81 -13.85 0.93
CA ILE A 56 -4.27 -13.24 2.16
C ILE A 56 -5.39 -12.67 3.03
N PHE A 57 -6.34 -11.93 2.44
CA PHE A 57 -7.46 -11.39 3.21
C PHE A 57 -8.39 -12.48 3.76
N GLU A 58 -8.61 -13.56 3.03
CA GLU A 58 -9.37 -14.72 3.52
C GLU A 58 -8.69 -15.36 4.73
N GLU A 59 -7.36 -15.50 4.71
CA GLU A 59 -6.57 -16.02 5.84
C GLU A 59 -6.66 -15.11 7.08
N VAL A 60 -6.56 -13.79 6.90
CA VAL A 60 -6.75 -12.81 7.99
C VAL A 60 -8.16 -12.90 8.57
N VAL A 61 -9.18 -13.01 7.73
CA VAL A 61 -10.58 -13.17 8.18
C VAL A 61 -10.72 -14.46 8.99
N GLU A 62 -10.08 -15.54 8.57
CA GLU A 62 -10.11 -16.80 9.29
C GLU A 62 -9.41 -16.72 10.65
N HIS A 63 -8.27 -16.03 10.75
CA HIS A 63 -7.64 -15.74 12.04
C HIS A 63 -8.54 -14.91 12.97
N ARG A 64 -9.31 -13.96 12.43
CA ARG A 64 -10.31 -13.22 13.21
C ARG A 64 -11.42 -14.13 13.73
N ARG A 65 -11.90 -15.10 12.94
CA ARG A 65 -12.87 -16.10 13.41
C ARG A 65 -12.32 -16.96 14.53
N GLN A 66 -11.11 -17.48 14.36
CA GLN A 66 -10.47 -18.37 15.32
C GLN A 66 -10.15 -17.69 16.65
N SER A 67 -9.85 -16.39 16.62
CA SER A 67 -9.62 -15.58 17.82
C SER A 67 -10.91 -15.05 18.47
N GLY A 68 -12.08 -15.29 17.87
CA GLY A 68 -13.36 -14.74 18.35
C GLY A 68 -13.54 -13.24 18.07
N SER A 69 -12.67 -12.62 17.28
CA SER A 69 -12.75 -11.19 16.91
C SER A 69 -13.58 -10.94 15.64
N TYR A 70 -14.07 -11.99 14.97
CA TYR A 70 -14.94 -11.84 13.80
C TYR A 70 -16.25 -11.14 14.17
N GLU A 71 -16.66 -10.15 13.37
CA GLU A 71 -17.79 -9.23 13.63
C GLU A 71 -17.63 -8.29 14.85
N ASP A 72 -16.59 -8.48 15.68
CA ASP A 72 -16.15 -7.48 16.64
C ASP A 72 -15.08 -6.58 16.00
N TYR A 73 -15.53 -5.43 15.52
CA TYR A 73 -14.69 -4.49 14.77
C TYR A 73 -13.79 -3.63 15.67
N ASP A 74 -14.08 -3.57 16.97
CA ASP A 74 -13.23 -2.89 17.95
C ASP A 74 -12.03 -3.76 18.34
N GLU A 75 -12.06 -5.06 18.05
CA GLU A 75 -10.98 -6.01 18.31
C GLU A 75 -9.87 -6.02 17.24
N TRP A 76 -8.66 -6.38 17.65
CA TRP A 76 -7.50 -6.56 16.75
C TRP A 76 -7.57 -7.90 16.01
N THR A 77 -6.70 -8.13 15.01
CA THR A 77 -6.75 -9.33 14.15
C THR A 77 -6.78 -10.64 14.95
N PHE A 78 -6.08 -10.69 16.09
CA PHE A 78 -5.99 -11.88 16.94
C PHE A 78 -6.71 -11.72 18.29
N GLY A 79 -7.63 -10.77 18.42
CA GLY A 79 -8.40 -10.51 19.64
C GLY A 79 -7.66 -9.72 20.73
N SER A 80 -8.36 -9.41 21.82
CA SER A 80 -7.91 -8.49 22.87
C SER A 80 -6.80 -9.06 23.74
N ASP A 81 -6.77 -10.38 23.93
CA ASP A 81 -5.73 -11.08 24.69
C ASP A 81 -4.35 -10.94 24.04
N ILE A 82 -4.30 -10.81 22.71
CA ILE A 82 -3.07 -10.58 21.94
C ILE A 82 -2.81 -9.08 21.74
N GLY A 83 -3.87 -8.31 21.47
CA GLY A 83 -3.77 -6.89 21.15
C GLY A 83 -3.25 -6.63 19.72
N PRO A 84 -2.86 -5.37 19.42
CA PRO A 84 -2.39 -5.00 18.08
C PRO A 84 -1.01 -5.60 17.81
N THR A 85 -0.84 -6.12 16.60
CA THR A 85 0.42 -6.70 16.13
C THR A 85 1.05 -5.90 15.00
N ILE A 86 2.26 -6.28 14.59
CA ILE A 86 2.90 -5.73 13.37
C ILE A 86 2.04 -6.00 12.13
N LEU A 87 1.28 -7.11 12.11
CA LEU A 87 0.36 -7.36 11.01
C LEU A 87 -0.71 -6.27 10.96
N ASP A 88 -1.33 -5.90 12.08
CA ASP A 88 -2.35 -4.85 12.13
C ASP A 88 -1.83 -3.49 11.65
N SER A 89 -0.56 -3.16 11.96
CA SER A 89 0.05 -1.90 11.53
C SER A 89 0.26 -1.80 10.02
N HIS A 90 0.33 -2.92 9.30
CA HIS A 90 0.39 -2.96 7.83
C HIS A 90 -0.99 -3.19 7.22
N LEU A 91 -1.79 -4.06 7.84
CA LEU A 91 -3.09 -4.47 7.35
C LEU A 91 -4.08 -3.30 7.33
N LEU A 92 -4.13 -2.49 8.39
CA LEU A 92 -5.03 -1.34 8.47
C LEU A 92 -4.79 -0.31 7.36
N PRO A 93 -3.59 0.28 7.21
CA PRO A 93 -3.33 1.25 6.15
C PRO A 93 -3.51 0.65 4.76
N PHE A 94 -3.14 -0.62 4.57
CA PHE A 94 -3.29 -1.29 3.29
C PHE A 94 -4.77 -1.51 2.92
N THR A 95 -5.59 -1.95 3.87
CA THR A 95 -7.04 -2.11 3.67
C THR A 95 -7.72 -0.78 3.38
N LEU A 96 -7.40 0.26 4.15
CA LEU A 96 -7.90 1.61 3.90
C LEU A 96 -7.48 2.13 2.52
N ARG A 97 -6.22 1.93 2.13
CA ARG A 97 -5.74 2.31 0.80
C ARG A 97 -6.53 1.63 -0.31
N CYS A 98 -6.78 0.32 -0.19
CA CYS A 98 -7.58 -0.42 -1.18
C CYS A 98 -8.97 0.22 -1.35
N MET A 99 -9.63 0.57 -0.24
CA MET A 99 -10.94 1.22 -0.26
C MET A 99 -10.86 2.64 -0.85
N GLU A 100 -9.87 3.45 -0.45
CA GLU A 100 -9.71 4.84 -0.90
C GLU A 100 -9.47 4.95 -2.42
N VAL A 101 -8.81 3.97 -3.03
CA VAL A 101 -8.54 3.95 -4.49
C VAL A 101 -9.60 3.21 -5.30
N GLY A 102 -10.74 2.83 -4.69
CA GLY A 102 -11.86 2.18 -5.37
C GLY A 102 -11.66 0.70 -5.71
N ASN A 103 -10.85 0.00 -4.91
CA ASN A 103 -10.65 -1.45 -4.98
C ASN A 103 -11.28 -2.16 -3.76
N ASP A 104 -12.36 -1.62 -3.21
CA ASP A 104 -13.09 -2.23 -2.09
C ASP A 104 -13.67 -3.60 -2.45
N ASP A 105 -13.94 -3.86 -3.73
CA ASP A 105 -14.37 -5.16 -4.27
C ASP A 105 -13.35 -6.30 -4.01
N LEU A 106 -12.09 -5.95 -3.80
CA LEU A 106 -11.02 -6.90 -3.47
C LEU A 106 -10.93 -7.20 -1.96
N VAL A 107 -11.56 -6.37 -1.12
CA VAL A 107 -11.47 -6.46 0.34
C VAL A 107 -12.73 -7.15 0.87
N PRO A 108 -12.62 -8.24 1.65
CA PRO A 108 -13.78 -8.84 2.31
C PRO A 108 -14.54 -7.83 3.18
N LEU A 109 -15.87 -7.87 3.13
CA LEU A 109 -16.74 -6.93 3.86
C LEU A 109 -16.40 -6.83 5.36
N GLU A 110 -16.00 -7.94 5.97
CA GLU A 110 -15.54 -7.98 7.35
C GLU A 110 -14.35 -7.04 7.60
N LEU A 111 -13.33 -7.10 6.74
CA LEU A 111 -12.14 -6.25 6.87
C LEU A 111 -12.43 -4.80 6.50
N GLN A 112 -13.36 -4.54 5.58
CA GLN A 112 -13.80 -3.16 5.29
C GLN A 112 -14.41 -2.50 6.54
N ARG A 113 -15.30 -3.22 7.24
CA ARG A 113 -15.95 -2.73 8.47
C ARG A 113 -14.94 -2.55 9.59
N TRP A 114 -14.09 -3.55 9.81
CA TRP A 114 -12.98 -3.47 10.77
C TRP A 114 -12.09 -2.25 10.51
N ALA A 115 -11.64 -2.04 9.27
CA ALA A 115 -10.79 -0.92 8.91
C ALA A 115 -11.46 0.43 9.17
N LYS A 116 -12.77 0.56 8.90
CA LYS A 116 -13.52 1.80 9.15
C LYS A 116 -13.73 2.12 10.63
N VAL A 117 -13.77 1.11 11.48
CA VAL A 117 -13.77 1.29 12.94
C VAL A 117 -12.36 1.69 13.41
N LYS A 118 -11.33 0.95 12.99
CA LYS A 118 -9.94 1.22 13.38
C LYS A 118 -9.41 2.56 12.85
N GLU A 119 -9.88 3.05 11.71
CA GLU A 119 -9.60 4.40 11.20
C GLU A 119 -10.02 5.50 12.19
N LYS A 120 -11.00 5.25 13.05
CA LYS A 120 -11.47 6.21 14.07
C LYS A 120 -10.74 6.05 15.40
N SER A 121 -9.87 5.06 15.52
CA SER A 121 -9.15 4.79 16.78
C SER A 121 -8.19 5.93 17.13
N PRO A 122 -7.97 6.20 18.44
CA PRO A 122 -7.03 7.22 18.88
C PRO A 122 -5.60 7.02 18.36
N SER A 123 -5.15 5.77 18.26
CA SER A 123 -3.81 5.43 17.75
C SER A 123 -3.67 5.79 16.27
N TRP A 124 -4.66 5.47 15.43
CA TRP A 124 -4.66 5.85 14.03
C TRP A 124 -4.71 7.37 13.87
N GLN A 125 -5.61 8.04 14.58
CA GLN A 125 -5.76 9.50 14.52
C GLN A 125 -4.49 10.24 14.98
N LYS A 126 -3.76 9.69 15.94
CA LYS A 126 -2.47 10.24 16.38
C LYS A 126 -1.41 10.23 15.28
N VAL A 127 -1.43 9.24 14.38
CA VAL A 127 -0.45 9.11 13.29
C VAL A 127 -0.91 9.85 12.03
N MET A 128 -2.18 9.68 11.67
CA MET A 128 -2.70 10.17 10.40
C MET A 128 -3.26 11.58 10.49
N HIS A 129 -3.57 12.09 11.68
CA HIS A 129 -4.14 13.43 11.89
C HIS A 129 -5.38 13.70 11.01
N GLY A 130 -6.24 12.70 10.86
CA GLY A 130 -7.43 12.77 9.99
C GLY A 130 -7.16 12.77 8.48
N LYS A 131 -5.90 12.61 8.05
CA LYS A 131 -5.53 12.53 6.62
C LYS A 131 -5.81 11.12 6.09
N PRO A 132 -6.28 10.96 4.84
CA PRO A 132 -6.42 9.65 4.22
C PRO A 132 -5.03 9.05 3.96
N THR A 133 -4.98 7.77 3.63
CA THR A 133 -3.71 7.15 3.29
C THR A 133 -3.16 7.71 1.98
N THR A 134 -4.00 8.05 1.00
CA THR A 134 -3.59 8.66 -0.28
C THR A 134 -3.18 10.13 -0.14
N TYR A 135 -2.00 10.49 -0.65
CA TYR A 135 -1.65 11.89 -0.85
C TYR A 135 -2.46 12.52 -1.99
N HIS A 136 -2.97 13.72 -1.77
CA HIS A 136 -3.56 14.56 -2.80
C HIS A 136 -2.87 15.93 -2.80
N PRO A 137 -2.59 16.56 -3.96
CA PRO A 137 -1.95 17.88 -4.01
C PRO A 137 -2.63 18.98 -3.21
N SER A 138 -3.94 18.87 -2.94
CA SER A 138 -4.66 19.81 -2.06
C SER A 138 -4.22 19.78 -0.60
N MET A 139 -3.41 18.80 -0.20
CA MET A 139 -2.81 18.72 1.14
C MET A 139 -1.58 19.61 1.29
N GLY A 140 -1.20 20.31 0.22
CA GLY A 140 0.00 21.15 0.16
C GLY A 140 1.23 20.36 -0.27
N PRO A 141 2.32 21.07 -0.66
CA PRO A 141 3.56 20.42 -1.06
C PRO A 141 4.14 19.58 0.08
N VAL A 142 4.58 18.35 -0.23
CA VAL A 142 5.24 17.47 0.76
C VAL A 142 6.43 18.17 1.44
N ALA A 143 7.16 19.00 0.69
CA ALA A 143 8.29 19.78 1.21
C ALA A 143 7.90 20.80 2.30
N GLU A 144 6.63 21.20 2.37
CA GLU A 144 6.09 22.16 3.33
C GLU A 144 5.39 21.48 4.52
N MET A 145 5.31 20.14 4.52
CA MET A 145 4.74 19.36 5.62
C MET A 145 5.76 19.21 6.76
N SER A 146 5.97 20.29 7.52
CA SER A 146 6.95 20.36 8.63
C SER A 146 6.80 19.24 9.66
N GLU A 147 5.57 18.77 9.90
CA GLU A 147 5.27 17.65 10.80
C GLU A 147 5.89 16.31 10.37
N MET A 148 6.15 16.11 9.07
CA MET A 148 6.78 14.89 8.55
C MET A 148 8.32 14.89 8.69
N MET A 149 8.92 16.04 9.00
CA MET A 149 10.37 16.20 9.14
C MET A 149 10.88 16.04 10.59
N THR A 150 9.97 15.81 11.55
CA THR A 150 10.28 15.73 12.98
C THR A 150 10.04 14.34 13.61
N LEU A 151 9.99 13.28 12.80
CA LEU A 151 9.96 11.90 13.29
C LEU A 151 11.38 11.41 13.66
#